data_AF-F8GEN9-F1
#
_entry.id   AF-F8GEN9-F1
#
_cell.length_a   1.000
_cell.length_b   1.000
_cell.length_c   1.000
_cell.angle_alpha   90.00
_cell.angle_beta   90.00
_cell.angle_gamma   90.00
#
_symmetry.space_group_name_H-M   'P 1'
#
loop_
_entity.id
_entity.type
_entity.pdbx_description
1 polymer ?
#
loop_
_entity_poly.entity_id
_entity_poly.type
_entity_poly.pdbx_seq_one_letter_code
_entity_poly.pdbx_strand_id
1 'polypeptide(L)'
;MRTVLLLLLLSLSAPVWADTAAQIQQLEKALARIQQESQSTYQQFLMIQELRRNEIDAPLPITIPPSLSSKSIPIPKYEELVKEKQEKEDRIKKYTADLDRLKARYTELEDERQAISEQINSLGQKTEE
;
A
#
# COMPACT_ATOMS: atom_id res chain seq x y z
N MET A 1 -42.16 -3.10 -52.32
CA MET A 1 -41.88 -2.78 -50.92
C MET A 1 -40.66 -1.84 -50.92
N ARG A 2 -40.81 -0.52 -51.05
CA ARG A 2 -41.40 0.41 -50.07
C ARG A 2 -40.51 0.55 -48.83
N THR A 3 -39.47 1.37 -48.98
CA THR A 3 -39.02 2.39 -48.01
C THR A 3 -39.33 2.14 -46.52
N VAL A 4 -38.30 1.84 -45.73
CA VAL A 4 -38.10 2.36 -44.37
C VAL A 4 -36.57 2.41 -44.14
N LEU A 5 -35.92 3.55 -44.44
CA LEU A 5 -35.42 4.51 -43.43
C LEU A 5 -34.00 4.09 -42.96
N LEU A 6 -32.88 4.50 -43.57
CA LEU A 6 -32.45 5.87 -43.88
C LEU A 6 -32.84 6.84 -42.76
N LEU A 7 -32.29 6.64 -41.56
CA LEU A 7 -32.12 7.66 -40.51
C LEU A 7 -31.40 7.07 -39.27
N LEU A 8 -30.06 7.01 -39.33
CA LEU A 8 -29.24 7.57 -38.23
C LEU A 8 -27.79 7.86 -38.66
N LEU A 9 -27.58 8.20 -39.93
CA LEU A 9 -26.58 9.18 -40.32
C LEU A 9 -27.21 10.56 -40.08
N LEU A 10 -27.41 10.91 -38.81
CA LEU A 10 -27.80 12.24 -38.39
C LEU A 10 -27.07 12.55 -37.08
N SER A 11 -25.88 13.13 -37.25
CA SER A 11 -25.40 14.23 -36.44
C SER A 11 -25.75 14.16 -34.95
N LEU A 12 -24.91 13.49 -34.16
CA LEU A 12 -24.44 14.13 -32.95
C LEU A 12 -22.94 14.27 -33.12
N SER A 13 -22.52 15.44 -33.63
CA SER A 13 -21.27 16.03 -33.16
C SER A 13 -21.45 16.25 -31.66
N ALA A 14 -21.37 15.18 -30.88
CA ALA A 14 -21.09 15.32 -29.47
C ALA A 14 -19.76 16.07 -29.43
N PRO A 15 -19.65 17.15 -28.65
CA PRO A 15 -18.39 17.85 -28.59
C PRO A 15 -17.36 16.82 -28.09
N VAL A 16 -16.29 16.60 -28.84
CA VAL A 16 -15.12 15.79 -28.42
C VAL A 16 -14.70 16.13 -26.99
N TRP A 17 -14.99 17.37 -26.58
CA TRP A 17 -14.80 17.95 -25.25
C TRP A 17 -15.62 17.29 -24.12
N ALA A 18 -16.81 16.76 -24.38
CA ALA A 18 -17.59 16.07 -23.34
C ALA A 18 -16.96 14.71 -22.98
N ASP A 19 -16.32 14.05 -23.94
CA ASP A 19 -15.62 12.79 -23.74
C ASP A 19 -14.28 13.04 -23.04
N THR A 20 -13.52 14.08 -23.41
CA THR A 20 -12.28 14.45 -22.72
C THR A 20 -12.52 14.86 -21.27
N ALA A 21 -13.55 15.67 -21.00
CA ALA A 21 -13.90 16.07 -19.63
C ALA A 21 -14.29 14.87 -18.74
N ALA A 22 -15.05 13.91 -19.28
CA ALA A 22 -15.40 12.69 -18.56
C ALA A 22 -14.17 11.81 -18.28
N GLN A 23 -13.25 11.69 -19.24
CA GLN A 23 -11.99 10.96 -19.09
C GLN A 23 -11.08 11.61 -18.02
N ILE A 24 -10.93 12.94 -18.04
CA ILE A 24 -10.17 13.67 -17.03
C ILE A 24 -10.75 13.43 -15.63
N GLN A 25 -12.08 13.50 -15.47
CA GLN A 25 -12.72 13.21 -14.18
C GLN A 25 -12.49 11.77 -13.69
N GLN A 26 -12.41 10.80 -14.60
CA GLN A 26 -12.10 9.41 -14.22
C GLN A 26 -10.64 9.28 -13.77
N LEU A 27 -9.71 9.94 -14.45
CA LEU A 27 -8.30 9.96 -14.09
C LEU A 27 -8.07 10.68 -12.74
N GLU A 28 -8.77 11.78 -12.47
CA GLU A 28 -8.74 12.46 -11.17
C GLU A 28 -9.25 11.57 -10.03
N LYS A 29 -10.32 10.79 -10.26
CA LYS A 29 -10.81 9.80 -9.29
C LYS A 29 -9.77 8.71 -9.04
N ALA A 30 -9.07 8.26 -10.09
CA ALA A 30 -7.99 7.30 -9.95
C ALA A 30 -6.81 7.88 -9.14
N LEU A 31 -6.43 9.13 -9.38
CA LEU A 31 -5.43 9.83 -8.55
C LEU A 31 -5.84 9.94 -7.09
N ALA A 32 -7.10 10.28 -6.81
CA ALA A 32 -7.60 10.35 -5.44
C ALA A 32 -7.51 8.99 -4.73
N ARG A 33 -7.81 7.90 -5.45
CA ARG A 33 -7.67 6.54 -4.93
C ARG A 33 -6.21 6.16 -4.68
N ILE A 34 -5.31 6.45 -5.62
CA ILE A 34 -3.87 6.22 -5.46
C ILE A 34 -3.35 7.00 -4.25
N GLN A 35 -3.74 8.27 -4.09
CA GLN A 35 -3.34 9.10 -2.97
C GLN A 35 -3.77 8.47 -1.63
N GLN A 36 -5.02 8.00 -1.54
CA GLN A 36 -5.51 7.30 -0.36
C GLN A 36 -4.72 6.01 -0.09
N GLU A 37 -4.43 5.23 -1.12
CA GLU A 37 -3.67 3.99 -0.99
C GLU A 37 -2.22 4.26 -0.56
N SER A 38 -1.55 5.25 -1.15
CA SER A 38 -0.19 5.68 -0.79
C SER A 38 -0.10 6.11 0.67
N GLN A 39 -1.08 6.89 1.15
CA GLN A 39 -1.15 7.26 2.56
C GLN A 39 -1.31 6.03 3.45
N SER A 40 -2.24 5.13 3.13
CA SER A 40 -2.47 3.92 3.93
C SER A 40 -1.25 2.98 3.95
N THR A 41 -0.57 2.83 2.81
CA THR A 41 0.65 2.01 2.65
C THR A 41 1.78 2.58 3.50
N TYR A 42 1.95 3.90 3.49
CA TYR A 42 2.94 4.58 4.31
C TYR A 42 2.65 4.42 5.81
N GLN A 43 1.39 4.56 6.25
CA GLN A 43 1.03 4.33 7.65
C GLN A 43 1.29 2.89 8.09
N GLN A 44 0.97 1.91 7.24
CA GLN A 44 1.29 0.50 7.51
C GLN A 44 2.80 0.29 7.63
N PHE A 45 3.60 0.93 6.77
CA PHE A 45 5.05 0.84 6.82
C PHE A 45 5.59 1.32 8.17
N LEU A 46 5.15 2.48 8.65
CA LEU A 46 5.55 3.02 9.96
C LEU A 46 5.16 2.08 11.10
N MET A 47 3.94 1.54 11.06
CA MET A 47 3.47 0.59 12.08
C MET A 47 4.33 -0.67 12.12
N ILE A 48 4.61 -1.30 10.97
CA ILE A 48 5.43 -2.53 10.91
C ILE A 48 6.89 -2.22 11.29
N GLN A 49 7.40 -1.03 10.95
CA GLN A 49 8.73 -0.60 11.34
C GLN A 49 8.87 -0.54 12.85
N GLU A 50 7.90 0.04 13.55
CA GLU A 50 7.88 0.08 15.01
C GLU A 50 7.74 -1.31 15.63
N LEU A 51 6.91 -2.20 15.06
CA LEU A 51 6.81 -3.59 15.52
C LEU A 51 8.15 -4.33 15.39
N ARG A 52 8.84 -4.16 14.26
CA ARG A 52 10.18 -4.73 14.04
C ARG A 52 11.18 -4.19 15.04
N ARG A 53 11.17 -2.89 15.28
CA ARG A 53 12.05 -2.24 16.26
C ARG A 53 11.80 -2.80 17.66
N ASN A 54 10.54 -2.89 18.07
CA ASN A 54 10.16 -3.44 19.36
C ASN A 54 10.60 -4.90 19.52
N GLU A 55 10.45 -5.74 18.48
CA GLU A 55 10.95 -7.12 18.52
C GLU A 55 12.47 -7.18 18.66
N ILE A 56 13.21 -6.31 17.99
CA ILE A 56 14.69 -6.26 18.10
C ILE A 56 15.10 -5.88 19.52
N ASP A 57 14.50 -4.80 20.04
CA ASP A 57 14.83 -4.22 21.35
C ASP A 57 14.28 -5.07 22.52
N ALA A 58 13.28 -5.92 22.30
CA ALA A 58 12.71 -6.77 23.33
C ALA A 58 13.77 -7.75 23.89
N PRO A 59 14.02 -7.76 25.21
CA PRO A 59 14.93 -8.74 25.79
C PRO A 59 14.35 -10.15 25.64
N LEU A 60 15.21 -11.15 25.41
CA LEU A 60 14.82 -12.54 25.65
C LEU A 60 14.48 -12.68 27.14
N PRO A 61 13.53 -13.55 27.55
CA PRO A 61 13.11 -13.71 28.95
C PRO A 61 14.13 -14.49 29.79
N ILE A 62 15.40 -14.14 29.65
CA ILE A 62 16.49 -14.48 30.54
C ILE A 62 16.58 -13.41 31.63
N THR A 63 15.46 -13.01 32.22
CA THR A 63 15.49 -12.19 33.43
C THR A 63 15.68 -13.12 34.60
N ILE A 64 16.94 -13.41 34.95
CA ILE A 64 17.27 -13.90 36.29
C ILE A 64 16.87 -12.78 37.25
N PRO A 65 15.84 -12.96 38.11
CA PRO A 65 15.46 -11.91 39.03
C PRO A 65 16.61 -11.66 40.01
N PRO A 66 16.92 -10.39 40.35
CA PRO A 66 17.84 -10.11 41.45
C PRO A 66 17.27 -10.75 42.72
N SER A 67 18.08 -11.60 43.33
CA SER A 67 17.70 -12.53 44.39
C SER A 67 17.02 -11.84 45.59
N LEU A 68 15.70 -11.89 45.70
CA LEU A 68 14.98 -11.64 46.96
C LEU A 68 13.60 -12.32 46.91
N SER A 69 13.54 -13.62 47.23
CA SER A 69 12.43 -14.30 47.91
C SER A 69 12.50 -15.81 47.66
N SER A 70 12.27 -16.58 48.71
CA SER A 70 12.31 -18.04 48.86
C SER A 70 11.25 -18.81 48.04
N LYS A 71 10.85 -18.31 46.88
CA LYS A 71 9.92 -18.98 45.95
C LYS A 71 10.69 -19.36 44.69
N SER A 72 10.94 -20.65 44.48
CA SER A 72 11.68 -21.12 43.29
C SER A 72 10.90 -20.70 42.03
N ILE A 73 11.42 -19.70 41.32
CA ILE A 73 10.95 -19.39 39.98
C ILE A 73 11.51 -20.50 39.09
N PRO A 74 10.65 -21.24 38.35
CA PRO A 74 11.14 -22.28 37.45
C PRO A 74 12.08 -21.65 36.43
N ILE A 75 13.31 -22.16 36.36
CA ILE A 75 14.24 -21.78 35.29
C ILE A 75 13.66 -22.36 33.98
N PRO A 76 13.43 -21.54 32.94
CA PRO A 76 12.97 -22.03 31.65
C PRO A 76 13.89 -23.13 31.13
N LYS A 77 13.32 -24.14 30.48
CA LYS A 77 14.13 -25.20 29.87
C LYS A 77 14.94 -24.60 28.71
N TYR A 78 16.15 -25.11 28.48
CA TYR A 78 17.02 -24.62 27.41
C TYR A 78 16.32 -24.66 26.04
N GLU A 79 15.53 -25.71 25.80
CA GLU A 79 14.74 -25.90 24.58
C GLU A 79 13.70 -24.79 24.38
N GLU A 80 13.09 -24.30 25.46
CA GLU A 80 12.10 -23.22 25.42
C GLU A 80 12.77 -21.90 25.03
N LEU A 81 13.95 -21.60 25.58
CA LEU A 81 14.73 -20.41 25.25
C LEU A 81 15.20 -20.42 23.79
N VAL A 82 15.66 -21.58 23.30
CA VAL A 82 16.05 -21.75 21.89
C VAL A 82 14.85 -21.54 20.98
N LYS A 83 13.70 -22.13 21.32
CA LYS A 83 12.46 -21.97 20.55
C LYS A 83 12.03 -20.51 20.48
N GLU A 84 12.02 -19.80 21.60
CA GLU A 84 11.62 -18.40 21.65
C GLU A 84 12.57 -17.49 20.88
N LYS A 85 13.88 -17.75 20.96
CA LYS A 85 14.86 -17.05 20.13
C LYS A 85 14.57 -17.23 18.65
N GLN A 86 14.28 -18.47 18.23
CA GLN A 86 13.94 -18.77 16.83
C GLN A 86 12.65 -18.05 16.42
N GLU A 87 11.60 -18.10 17.24
CA GLU A 87 10.34 -17.42 16.97
C GLU A 87 10.52 -15.90 16.85
N LYS A 88 11.36 -15.29 17.71
CA LYS A 88 11.71 -13.87 17.60
C LYS A 88 12.42 -13.56 16.28
N GLU A 89 13.41 -14.37 15.89
CA GLU A 89 14.09 -14.20 14.60
C GLU A 89 13.13 -14.32 13.41
N ASP A 90 12.17 -15.26 13.47
CA ASP A 90 11.18 -15.46 12.42
C ASP A 90 10.20 -14.29 12.33
N ARG A 91 9.77 -13.71 13.47
CA ARG A 91 8.97 -12.47 13.49
C ARG A 91 9.72 -11.29 12.85
N ILE A 92 11.00 -11.12 13.18
CA ILE A 92 11.83 -10.05 12.61
C ILE A 92 11.98 -10.21 11.09
N LYS A 93 12.21 -11.44 10.61
CA LYS A 93 12.28 -11.75 9.17
C LYS A 93 10.96 -11.43 8.47
N LYS A 94 9.84 -11.83 9.07
CA LYS A 94 8.50 -11.54 8.54
C LYS A 94 8.27 -10.04 8.40
N TYR A 95 8.51 -9.26 9.47
CA TYR A 95 8.34 -7.81 9.41
C TYR A 95 9.27 -7.15 8.40
N THR A 96 10.48 -7.68 8.20
CA THR A 96 11.40 -7.18 7.17
C THR A 96 10.84 -7.40 5.77
N ALA A 97 10.33 -8.60 5.48
CA ALA A 97 9.69 -8.88 4.19
C ALA A 97 8.43 -8.04 3.96
N ASP A 98 7.63 -7.80 5.00
CA ASP A 98 6.45 -6.93 4.94
C ASP A 98 6.84 -5.48 4.61
N LEU A 99 7.92 -4.96 5.21
CA LEU A 99 8.45 -3.62 4.90
C LEU A 99 8.94 -3.50 3.46
N ASP A 100 9.65 -4.51 2.95
CA ASP A 100 10.13 -4.52 1.56
C ASP A 100 8.96 -4.51 0.57
N ARG A 101 7.91 -5.29 0.85
CA ARG A 101 6.68 -5.31 0.05
C ARG A 101 5.97 -3.96 0.07
N LEU A 102 5.80 -3.35 1.25
CA LEU A 102 5.14 -2.06 1.40
C LEU A 102 5.90 -0.95 0.67
N LYS A 103 7.24 -0.98 0.74
CA LYS A 103 8.09 -0.06 -0.01
C LYS A 103 7.91 -0.23 -1.53
N ALA A 104 7.92 -1.47 -2.03
CA ALA A 104 7.70 -1.75 -3.44
C ALA A 104 6.33 -1.25 -3.92
N ARG A 105 5.26 -1.50 -3.14
CA ARG A 105 3.91 -1.01 -3.46
C ARG A 105 3.84 0.51 -3.47
N TYR A 106 4.51 1.18 -2.52
CA TYR A 106 4.56 2.63 -2.50
C TYR A 106 5.23 3.21 -3.75
N THR A 107 6.34 2.61 -4.20
CA THR A 107 7.00 3.00 -5.46
C THR A 107 6.10 2.79 -6.67
N GLU A 108 5.42 1.64 -6.75
CA GLU A 108 4.47 1.35 -7.84
C GLU A 108 3.32 2.38 -7.89
N LEU A 109 2.77 2.75 -6.73
CA LEU A 109 1.73 3.78 -6.64
C LEU A 109 2.22 5.16 -7.11
N GLU A 110 3.48 5.50 -6.86
CA GLU A 110 4.07 6.76 -7.32
C GLU A 110 4.27 6.76 -8.86
N ASP A 111 4.69 5.62 -9.41
CA ASP A 111 4.80 5.43 -10.87
C ASP A 111 3.41 5.54 -11.54
N GLU A 112 2.38 4.89 -10.98
CA GLU A 112 0.98 5.00 -11.43
C GLU A 112 0.49 6.45 -11.37
N ARG A 113 0.77 7.16 -10.26
CA ARG A 113 0.41 8.58 -10.07
C ARG A 113 1.02 9.47 -11.14
N GLN A 114 2.29 9.25 -11.46
CA GLN A 114 3.01 10.02 -12.47
C GLN A 114 2.40 9.77 -13.86
N ALA A 115 2.19 8.51 -14.23
CA ALA A 115 1.60 8.14 -15.51
C ALA A 115 0.20 8.75 -15.72
N ILE A 116 -0.65 8.74 -14.68
CA ILE A 116 -1.99 9.34 -14.76
C ILE A 116 -1.91 10.87 -14.87
N SER A 117 -0.99 11.50 -14.13
CA SER A 117 -0.79 12.95 -14.21
C SER A 117 -0.37 13.39 -15.62
N GLU A 118 0.51 12.62 -16.27
CA GLU A 118 0.91 12.85 -17.67
C GLU A 118 -0.25 12.68 -18.64
N GLN A 119 -1.11 11.67 -18.44
CA GLN A 119 -2.32 11.49 -19.25
C GLN A 119 -3.27 12.69 -19.14
N ILE A 120 -3.53 13.18 -17.92
CA ILE A 120 -4.36 14.36 -17.69
C ILE A 120 -3.77 15.57 -18.43
N ASN A 121 -2.46 15.81 -18.29
CA ASN A 121 -1.80 16.93 -18.97
C ASN A 121 -1.94 16.84 -20.51
N SER A 122 -1.77 15.64 -21.07
CA SER A 122 -1.90 15.42 -22.52
C SER A 122 -3.34 15.63 -23.03
N LEU A 123 -4.35 15.26 -22.23
CA LEU A 123 -5.76 15.48 -22.55
C LEU A 123 -6.14 16.96 -22.41
N GLY A 124 -5.57 17.65 -21.42
CA GLY A 124 -5.71 19.09 -21.24
C GLY A 124 -5.20 19.87 -22.46
N GLN A 125 -3.98 19.58 -22.92
CA GLN A 125 -3.41 20.22 -24.12
C GLN A 125 -4.23 19.99 -25.39
N LYS A 126 -4.72 18.77 -25.62
CA LYS A 126 -5.60 18.45 -26.77
C LYS A 126 -6.96 19.15 -26.73
N THR A 127 -7.36 19.65 -25.57
CA THR A 127 -8.62 20.40 -25.42
C THR A 127 -8.42 21.89 -25.71
N GLU A 128 -7.19 22.41 -25.64
CA GLU A 128 -6.88 23.83 -25.92
C GLU A 128 -6.53 24.12 -27.40
N GLU A 129 -6.28 23.09 -28.21
CA GLU A 129 -6.05 23.14 -29.68
C GLU A 129 -7.35 23.06 -30.49
#